data_AF-A0A482Z2I9-F1
#
_entry.id   AF-A0A482Z2I9-F1
#
_cell.length_a   1.000
_cell.length_b   1.000
_cell.length_c   1.000
_cell.angle_alpha   90.00
_cell.angle_beta   90.00
_cell.angle_gamma   90.00
#
_symmetry.space_group_name_H-M   'P 1'
#
loop_
_entity.id
_entity.type
_entity.pdbx_description
1 polymer ?
#
loop_
_entity_poly.entity_id
_entity_poly.type
_entity_poly.pdbx_seq_one_letter_code
_entity_poly.pdbx_strand_id
1 'polypeptide(L)'
;MTVSNCNTWSIDGLNSDNVIYVGEVNSSGDIPDWSNQAGSAHKNQFIVTSSDYITTSSDGGVHGNSFSAPRVAGAGALVRQKFPNLTGSQTAVVILNTADDLGVTGVDTVYGHGKLNVGKALSPVGNLH
;
A
#
# COMPACT_ATOMS: atom_id res chain seq x y z
N MET A 1 36.92 7.27 20.60
CA MET A 1 36.01 7.88 19.62
C MET A 1 35.03 6.80 19.18
N THR A 2 33.85 6.79 19.78
CA THR A 2 32.74 5.92 19.40
C THR A 2 31.63 6.84 18.92
N VAL A 3 31.28 6.72 17.65
CA VAL A 3 30.18 7.48 17.04
C VAL A 3 28.86 6.87 17.50
N SER A 4 28.38 7.33 18.65
CA SER A 4 26.99 7.13 19.10
C SER A 4 26.10 8.23 18.53
N ASN A 5 25.71 8.06 17.27
CA ASN A 5 24.53 8.73 16.72
C ASN A 5 23.99 7.90 15.55
N CYS A 6 23.44 6.72 15.86
CA CYS A 6 22.28 6.26 15.09
C CYS A 6 21.19 7.32 15.30
N ASN A 7 21.19 8.31 14.40
CA ASN A 7 20.00 8.97 13.86
C ASN A 7 18.70 8.59 14.57
N THR A 8 18.37 9.37 15.60
CA THR A 8 17.02 9.51 16.15
C THR A 8 16.14 10.18 15.09
N TRP A 9 15.83 9.46 14.02
CA TRP A 9 14.66 9.71 13.19
C TRP A 9 13.54 8.80 13.66
N SER A 10 13.25 8.84 14.96
CA SER A 10 11.87 8.60 15.37
C SER A 10 11.07 9.70 14.69
N ILE A 11 10.45 9.38 13.56
CA ILE A 11 9.36 10.17 13.04
C ILE A 11 8.23 10.07 14.08
N ASP A 12 8.23 11.00 15.03
CA ASP A 12 7.12 11.27 15.94
C ASP A 12 5.87 11.54 15.08
N GLY A 13 5.15 10.48 14.71
CA GLY A 13 4.07 10.58 13.73
C GLY A 13 3.68 9.31 12.98
N LEU A 14 4.43 8.20 13.09
CA LEU A 14 3.92 6.88 12.66
C LEU A 14 2.90 6.35 13.68
N ASN A 15 1.71 6.94 13.67
CA ASN A 15 0.51 6.24 14.14
C ASN A 15 -0.02 5.38 13.00
N SER A 16 -0.77 4.34 13.33
CA SER A 16 -1.64 3.59 12.44
C SER A 16 -2.43 4.48 11.46
N ASP A 17 -2.77 5.73 11.84
CA ASP A 17 -3.40 6.74 10.97
C ASP A 17 -2.58 7.18 9.74
N ASN A 18 -1.25 6.98 9.74
CA ASN A 18 -0.33 7.43 8.69
C ASN A 18 0.49 6.30 8.07
N VAL A 19 0.17 5.05 8.40
CA VAL A 19 0.86 3.85 7.90
C VAL A 19 -0.09 3.04 7.03
N ILE A 20 0.37 2.64 5.85
CA ILE A 20 -0.30 1.64 5.04
C ILE A 20 0.50 0.34 5.13
N TYR A 21 -0.15 -0.71 5.61
CA TYR A 21 0.37 -2.07 5.55
C TYR A 21 0.09 -2.66 4.18
N VAL A 22 1.06 -3.41 3.66
CA VAL A 22 1.00 -3.92 2.29
C VAL A 22 1.20 -5.43 2.25
N GLY A 23 0.38 -6.08 1.45
CA GLY A 23 0.54 -7.47 1.04
C GLY A 23 0.64 -7.58 -0.48
N GLU A 24 0.83 -8.81 -0.92
CA GLU A 24 0.89 -9.19 -2.33
C GLU A 24 -0.20 -10.21 -2.67
N VAL A 25 -0.74 -10.13 -3.88
CA VAL A 25 -1.61 -11.15 -4.47
C VAL A 25 -0.99 -11.69 -5.75
N ASN A 26 -1.23 -12.96 -6.06
CA ASN A 26 -0.80 -13.57 -7.32
C ASN A 26 -1.60 -13.03 -8.53
N SER A 27 -1.33 -13.55 -9.72
CA SER A 27 -2.03 -13.15 -10.96
C SER A 27 -3.53 -13.48 -10.94
N SER A 28 -3.97 -14.43 -10.12
CA SER A 28 -5.39 -14.79 -9.91
C SER A 28 -6.09 -13.88 -8.88
N GLY A 29 -5.33 -13.06 -8.14
CA GLY A 29 -5.86 -12.22 -7.06
C GLY A 29 -5.87 -12.88 -5.69
N ASP A 30 -5.28 -14.07 -5.54
CA ASP A 30 -5.20 -14.77 -4.25
C ASP A 30 -3.94 -14.37 -3.47
N ILE A 31 -4.04 -14.28 -2.13
CA ILE A 31 -2.88 -14.09 -1.26
C ILE A 31 -2.09 -15.40 -1.17
N PRO A 32 -0.81 -15.43 -1.61
CA PRO A 32 0.04 -16.60 -1.47
C PRO A 32 0.46 -16.81 0.00
N ASP A 33 0.82 -18.05 0.38
CA ASP A 33 1.13 -18.46 1.76
C ASP A 33 2.22 -17.63 2.46
N TRP A 34 3.10 -16.99 1.69
CA TRP A 34 4.19 -16.15 2.19
C TRP A 34 3.85 -14.65 2.30
N SER A 35 2.70 -14.22 1.76
CA SER A 35 2.23 -12.85 1.82
C SER A 35 1.47 -12.60 3.12
N ASN A 36 1.53 -11.36 3.61
CA ASN A 36 0.82 -10.98 4.81
C ASN A 36 -0.68 -10.84 4.51
N GLN A 37 -1.51 -11.14 5.49
CA GLN A 37 -2.94 -10.83 5.46
C GLN A 37 -3.22 -9.65 6.38
N ALA A 38 -4.30 -8.94 6.11
CA ALA A 38 -4.65 -7.73 6.84
C ALA A 38 -4.90 -7.96 8.35
N GLY A 39 -5.51 -9.10 8.68
CA GLY A 39 -5.96 -9.43 10.03
C GLY A 39 -7.04 -8.47 10.55
N SER A 40 -7.64 -8.83 11.68
CA SER A 40 -8.72 -8.02 12.28
C SER A 40 -8.25 -6.65 12.78
N ALA A 41 -6.99 -6.54 13.18
CA ALA A 41 -6.43 -5.32 13.78
C ALA A 41 -6.06 -4.25 12.74
N HIS A 42 -5.64 -4.64 11.54
CA HIS A 42 -5.06 -3.72 10.55
C HIS A 42 -5.81 -3.65 9.22
N LYS A 43 -6.94 -4.35 9.08
CA LYS A 43 -7.76 -4.33 7.85
C LYS A 43 -8.06 -2.95 7.27
N ASN A 44 -8.28 -1.95 8.13
CA ASN A 44 -8.61 -0.60 7.70
C ASN A 44 -7.40 0.20 7.14
N GLN A 45 -6.19 -0.33 7.29
CA GLN A 45 -4.93 0.29 6.87
C GLN A 45 -4.13 -0.63 5.94
N PHE A 46 -4.75 -1.68 5.43
CA PHE A 46 -4.09 -2.71 4.64
C PHE A 46 -4.57 -2.68 3.19
N ILE A 47 -3.64 -2.86 2.27
CA ILE A 47 -3.91 -2.98 0.83
C ILE A 47 -3.00 -4.04 0.23
N VAL A 48 -3.47 -4.74 -0.80
CA VAL A 48 -2.64 -5.67 -1.56
C VAL A 48 -2.17 -5.05 -2.88
N THR A 49 -1.02 -5.48 -3.38
CA THR A 49 -0.57 -5.14 -4.74
C THR A 49 -0.36 -6.40 -5.56
N SER A 50 -0.40 -6.28 -6.89
CA SER A 50 -0.13 -7.42 -7.76
C SER A 50 1.32 -7.88 -7.63
N SER A 51 1.50 -9.19 -7.54
CA SER A 51 2.77 -9.85 -7.80
C SER A 51 3.14 -9.57 -9.24
N ASP A 52 4.29 -8.95 -9.42
CA ASP A 52 4.93 -8.80 -10.71
C ASP A 52 6.25 -9.52 -10.54
N TYR A 53 6.52 -10.46 -11.42
CA TYR A 53 7.85 -11.03 -11.56
C TYR A 53 8.78 -9.87 -11.93
N ILE A 54 9.36 -9.20 -10.92
CA ILE A 54 10.46 -8.28 -11.18
C ILE A 54 11.64 -9.18 -11.48
N THR A 55 11.88 -9.40 -12.77
CA THR A 55 13.07 -10.07 -13.25
C THR A 55 14.24 -9.12 -13.00
N THR A 56 14.92 -9.27 -11.86
CA THR A 56 16.29 -8.77 -11.77
C THR A 56 17.11 -9.52 -12.82
N SER A 57 18.01 -8.85 -13.55
CA SER A 57 18.73 -9.44 -14.68
C SER A 57 19.71 -10.56 -14.29
N SER A 58 19.66 -11.00 -13.03
CA SER A 58 20.39 -12.11 -12.46
C SER A 58 19.47 -12.78 -11.44
N ASP A 59 19.21 -14.07 -11.69
CA ASP A 59 18.72 -15.08 -10.76
C ASP A 59 17.24 -15.01 -10.35
N GLY A 60 16.42 -15.78 -11.08
CA GLY A 60 15.17 -16.41 -10.61
C GLY A 60 14.22 -15.52 -9.82
N GLY A 61 13.19 -14.99 -10.49
CA GLY A 61 12.16 -14.10 -9.96
C GLY A 61 12.01 -14.04 -8.43
N VAL A 62 12.23 -12.86 -7.87
CA VAL A 62 12.16 -12.63 -6.43
C VAL A 62 10.69 -12.39 -6.03
N HIS A 63 10.23 -13.11 -5.00
CA HIS A 63 8.89 -12.95 -4.41
C HIS A 63 9.01 -12.26 -3.04
N GLY A 64 8.12 -11.31 -2.74
CA GLY A 64 8.01 -10.75 -1.39
C GLY A 64 7.32 -9.39 -1.32
N ASN A 65 6.58 -9.18 -0.23
CA ASN A 65 5.85 -7.93 0.08
C ASN A 65 6.75 -6.68 0.06
N SER A 66 8.07 -6.84 0.18
CA SER A 66 9.07 -5.80 0.00
C SER A 66 8.93 -5.04 -1.33
N PHE A 67 8.39 -5.66 -2.39
CA PHE A 67 8.10 -5.01 -3.67
C PHE A 67 6.73 -4.34 -3.72
N SER A 68 5.83 -4.66 -2.79
CA SER A 68 4.51 -4.03 -2.67
C SER A 68 4.63 -2.63 -2.01
N ALA A 69 5.51 -2.47 -1.03
CA ALA A 69 5.75 -1.19 -0.35
C ALA A 69 6.16 -0.04 -1.29
N PRO A 70 7.19 -0.18 -2.15
CA PRO A 70 7.58 0.88 -3.09
C PRO A 70 6.52 1.16 -4.15
N ARG A 71 5.66 0.20 -4.52
CA ARG A 71 4.51 0.46 -5.42
C ARG A 71 3.49 1.38 -4.79
N VAL A 72 3.09 1.10 -3.54
CA VAL A 72 2.15 1.95 -2.81
C VAL A 72 2.76 3.34 -2.57
N ALA A 73 4.05 3.42 -2.23
CA ALA A 73 4.74 4.70 -2.09
C ALA A 73 4.77 5.50 -3.41
N GLY A 74 5.07 4.84 -4.54
CA GLY A 74 5.04 5.46 -5.87
C GLY A 74 3.63 5.93 -6.26
N ALA A 75 2.60 5.13 -5.97
CA ALA A 75 1.21 5.55 -6.16
C ALA A 75 0.87 6.80 -5.33
N GLY A 76 1.30 6.84 -4.05
CA GLY A 76 1.15 8.02 -3.20
C GLY A 76 1.86 9.26 -3.73
N ALA A 77 3.04 9.11 -4.33
CA ALA A 77 3.73 10.21 -4.99
C ALA A 77 2.92 10.75 -6.19
N LEU A 78 2.37 9.86 -7.03
CA LEU A 78 1.53 10.25 -8.17
C LEU A 78 0.23 10.94 -7.74
N VAL A 79 -0.44 10.42 -6.71
CA VAL A 79 -1.66 11.03 -6.15
C VAL A 79 -1.35 12.44 -5.62
N ARG A 80 -0.27 12.61 -4.87
CA ARG A 80 0.15 13.94 -4.38
C ARG A 80 0.58 14.88 -5.51
N GLN A 81 1.16 14.37 -6.58
CA GLN A 81 1.49 15.17 -7.76
C GLN A 81 0.23 15.70 -8.45
N LYS A 82 -0.80 14.85 -8.57
CA LYS A 82 -2.07 15.24 -9.21
C LYS A 82 -2.94 16.12 -8.30
N PHE A 83 -2.92 15.86 -7.00
CA PHE A 83 -3.72 16.57 -6.00
C PHE A 83 -2.79 17.16 -4.93
N PRO A 84 -2.07 18.26 -5.24
CA PRO A 84 -1.05 18.83 -4.35
C PRO A 84 -1.60 19.39 -3.03
N ASN A 85 -2.92 19.59 -2.94
CA ASN A 85 -3.59 20.07 -1.74
C ASN A 85 -3.89 18.97 -0.72
N LEU A 86 -3.66 17.69 -1.05
CA LEU A 86 -3.89 16.58 -0.12
C LEU A 86 -2.77 16.48 0.92
N THR A 87 -3.14 16.25 2.17
CA THR A 87 -2.21 15.84 3.22
C THR A 87 -1.76 14.38 3.01
N GLY A 88 -0.74 13.95 3.76
CA GLY A 88 -0.29 12.55 3.74
C GLY A 88 -1.42 11.58 4.10
N SER A 89 -2.17 11.85 5.16
CA SER A 89 -3.29 11.02 5.60
C SER A 89 -4.44 11.02 4.59
N GLN A 90 -4.75 12.17 3.98
CA GLN A 90 -5.75 12.23 2.90
C GLN A 90 -5.32 11.45 1.67
N THR A 91 -4.03 11.49 1.33
CA THR A 91 -3.47 10.67 0.24
C THR A 91 -3.65 9.19 0.54
N ALA A 92 -3.38 8.75 1.77
CA ALA A 92 -3.57 7.36 2.18
C ALA A 92 -5.04 6.94 2.08
N VAL A 93 -5.97 7.78 2.54
CA VAL A 93 -7.42 7.55 2.40
C VAL A 93 -7.83 7.41 0.94
N VAL A 94 -7.32 8.25 0.04
CA VAL A 94 -7.57 8.13 -1.40
C VAL A 94 -7.09 6.79 -1.94
N ILE A 95 -5.86 6.38 -1.61
CA ILE A 95 -5.30 5.10 -2.06
C ILE A 95 -6.14 3.92 -1.58
N LEU A 96 -6.49 3.91 -0.28
CA LEU A 96 -7.26 2.83 0.32
C LEU A 96 -8.67 2.74 -0.26
N ASN A 97 -9.40 3.86 -0.30
CA ASN A 97 -10.80 3.87 -0.75
C ASN A 97 -10.98 3.70 -2.26
N THR A 98 -9.91 3.79 -3.05
CA THR A 98 -9.95 3.59 -4.51
C THR A 98 -9.41 2.24 -4.95
N ALA A 99 -9.01 1.39 -4.00
CA ALA A 99 -8.62 0.01 -4.25
C ALA A 99 -9.76 -0.79 -4.92
N ASP A 100 -9.37 -1.80 -5.70
CA ASP A 100 -10.30 -2.80 -6.20
C ASP A 100 -10.58 -3.82 -5.11
N ASP A 101 -11.82 -3.85 -4.64
CA ASP A 101 -12.28 -4.80 -3.63
C ASP A 101 -12.00 -6.25 -4.06
N LEU A 102 -11.45 -7.05 -3.14
CA LEU A 102 -11.13 -8.45 -3.34
C LEU A 102 -11.66 -9.25 -2.16
N GLY A 103 -12.14 -10.47 -2.41
CA GLY A 103 -12.67 -11.33 -1.36
C GLY A 103 -14.10 -10.97 -0.97
N VAL A 104 -14.32 -10.70 0.32
CA VAL A 104 -15.64 -10.35 0.84
C VAL A 104 -15.92 -8.88 0.54
N THR A 105 -17.14 -8.55 0.13
CA THR A 105 -17.47 -7.15 -0.19
C THR A 105 -17.14 -6.19 0.95
N GLY A 106 -16.29 -5.21 0.65
CA GLY A 106 -15.82 -4.18 1.59
C GLY A 106 -14.54 -4.59 2.34
N VAL A 107 -14.19 -3.81 3.37
CA VAL A 107 -12.92 -4.02 4.07
C VAL A 107 -12.89 -5.33 4.87
N ASP A 108 -12.06 -6.27 4.45
CA ASP A 108 -11.98 -7.62 5.03
C ASP A 108 -10.63 -7.94 5.71
N THR A 109 -10.58 -9.05 6.44
CA THR A 109 -9.40 -9.45 7.23
C THR A 109 -8.30 -10.11 6.41
N VAL A 110 -8.53 -10.34 5.12
CA VAL A 110 -7.60 -11.02 4.21
C VAL A 110 -6.91 -9.96 3.35
N TYR A 111 -7.69 -9.24 2.55
CA TYR A 111 -7.25 -8.26 1.55
C TYR A 111 -7.28 -6.81 2.05
N GLY A 112 -7.86 -6.54 3.22
CA GLY A 112 -8.00 -5.17 3.71
C GLY A 112 -8.96 -4.39 2.80
N HIS A 113 -8.50 -3.28 2.23
CA HIS A 113 -9.27 -2.52 1.23
C HIS A 113 -9.27 -3.15 -0.18
N GLY A 114 -8.49 -4.22 -0.39
CA GLY A 114 -8.36 -4.85 -1.69
C GLY A 114 -7.10 -4.44 -2.42
N LYS A 115 -7.11 -4.54 -3.75
CA LYS A 115 -5.94 -4.35 -4.61
C LYS A 115 -5.72 -2.90 -5.01
N LEU A 116 -4.49 -2.42 -4.89
CA LEU A 116 -4.08 -1.08 -5.35
C LEU A 116 -4.53 -0.83 -6.79
N ASN A 117 -5.33 0.22 -6.99
CA ASN A 117 -5.74 0.70 -8.30
C ASN A 117 -5.34 2.18 -8.48
N VAL A 118 -4.18 2.38 -9.10
CA VAL A 118 -3.64 3.73 -9.35
C VAL A 118 -4.54 4.54 -10.29
N GLY A 119 -5.20 3.90 -11.26
CA GLY A 119 -6.11 4.59 -12.17
C GLY A 119 -7.32 5.20 -11.46
N LYS A 120 -7.93 4.45 -10.55
CA LYS A 120 -9.01 4.95 -9.68
C LYS A 120 -8.51 6.00 -8.68
N ALA A 121 -7.34 5.79 -8.08
CA ALA A 121 -6.72 6.76 -7.15
C ALA A 121 -6.41 8.11 -7.80
N LEU A 122 -6.11 8.12 -9.10
CA LEU A 122 -5.88 9.34 -9.88
C LEU A 122 -7.16 9.89 -10.51
N SER A 123 -8.28 9.17 -10.48
CA SER A 123 -9.55 9.72 -10.97
C SER A 123 -10.05 10.81 -10.01
N PRO A 124 -10.92 11.75 -10.46
CA PRO A 124 -11.48 12.76 -9.58
C PRO A 124 -12.16 12.09 -8.37
N VAL A 125 -11.52 12.15 -7.21
CA VAL A 125 -12.04 11.67 -5.94
C VAL A 125 -12.98 12.73 -5.37
N GLY A 126 -14.13 12.88 -6.00
CA GLY A 126 -15.18 13.82 -5.60
C GLY A 126 -15.88 14.46 -6.78
N ASN A 127 -17.20 14.32 -6.84
CA ASN A 127 -18.04 15.25 -7.59
C ASN A 127 -17.93 16.61 -6.90
N LEU A 128 -17.54 17.64 -7.64
CA LEU A 128 -17.69 19.03 -7.19
C LEU A 128 -19.19 19.30 -7.05
N HIS A 129 -19.68 19.49 -5.82
CA HIS A 129 -20.98 20.05 -5.52
C HIS A 129 -20.78 21.38 -4.79
#